data_AF-A0A9D6C6A3-F1
#
_entry.id   AF-A0A9D6C6A3-F1
#
_cell.length_a   1.000
_cell.length_b   1.000
_cell.length_c   1.000
_cell.angle_alpha   90.00
_cell.angle_beta   90.00
_cell.angle_gamma   90.00
#
_symmetry.space_group_name_H-M   'P 1'
#
loop_
_entity.id
_entity.type
_entity.pdbx_description
1 polymer ?
#
loop_
_entity_poly.entity_id
_entity_poly.type
_entity_poly.pdbx_seq_one_letter_code
_entity_poly.pdbx_strand_id
1 'polypeptide(L)' 'MVEIVNLNHARKAQARAKARATAEANALKFGRSKAERALEQTQADKARAALDAHARETE' A
#
# COMPACT_ATOMS: atom_id res chain seq x y z
N MET A 1 -37.76 -21.39 -8.77
CA MET A 1 -37.03 -21.10 -10.03
C MET A 1 -35.57 -21.34 -9.73
N VAL A 2 -34.93 -22.34 -10.34
CA VAL A 2 -33.52 -22.68 -10.03
C VAL A 2 -32.65 -21.84 -10.94
N GLU A 3 -31.86 -20.94 -10.36
CA GLU A 3 -30.87 -20.17 -11.10
C GLU A 3 -29.69 -21.09 -11.46
N ILE A 4 -29.53 -21.38 -12.76
CA ILE A 4 -28.39 -22.16 -13.24
C ILE A 4 -27.19 -21.21 -13.30
N VAL A 5 -26.40 -21.20 -12.22
CA VAL A 5 -25.22 -20.36 -12.13
C VAL A 5 -24.05 -21.04 -12.86
N ASN A 6 -23.51 -20.35 -13.87
CA ASN A 6 -22.31 -20.83 -14.56
C ASN A 6 -21.07 -20.63 -13.68
N LEU A 7 -20.59 -21.71 -13.07
CA LEU A 7 -19.44 -21.72 -12.18
C LEU A 7 -18.15 -21.23 -12.87
N ASN A 8 -18.02 -21.38 -14.19
CA ASN A 8 -16.85 -20.88 -14.91
C ASN A 8 -16.83 -19.35 -14.96
N HIS A 9 -17.99 -18.71 -15.13
CA HIS A 9 -18.10 -17.25 -15.06
C HIS A 9 -17.79 -16.75 -13.66
N ALA A 10 -18.31 -17.40 -12.63
CA ALA A 10 -18.04 -17.06 -11.23
C ALA A 10 -16.55 -17.17 -10.87
N ARG A 11 -15.88 -18.28 -11.25
CA ARG A 11 -14.44 -18.45 -11.04
C ARG A 11 -13.61 -17.40 -11.78
N LYS A 12 -13.95 -17.09 -13.04
CA LYS A 12 -13.27 -16.05 -13.82
C LYS A 12 -13.46 -14.67 -13.18
N ALA A 13 -14.65 -14.36 -12.67
CA ALA A 13 -14.91 -13.11 -11.96
C ALA A 13 -14.07 -13.02 -10.68
N GLN A 14 -14.01 -14.09 -9.89
CA GLN A 14 -13.18 -14.15 -8.68
C GLN A 14 -11.69 -13.98 -9.00
N ALA A 15 -11.18 -14.64 -10.04
CA ALA A 15 -9.79 -14.52 -10.46
C ALA A 15 -9.44 -13.08 -10.88
N ARG A 16 -10.32 -12.42 -11.65
CA ARG A 16 -10.14 -11.01 -12.02
C ARG A 16 -10.17 -10.07 -10.82
N ALA A 17 -11.07 -10.30 -9.86
CA ALA A 17 -11.15 -9.50 -8.64
C ALA A 17 -9.87 -9.63 -7.80
N LYS A 18 -9.34 -10.85 -7.63
CA LYS A 18 -8.06 -11.09 -6.94
C LYS A 18 -6.90 -10.37 -7.64
N ALA A 19 -6.83 -10.47 -8.97
CA ALA A 19 -5.79 -9.79 -9.75
C ALA A 19 -5.84 -8.26 -9.58
N ARG A 20 -7.04 -7.65 -9.58
CA ARG A 20 -7.22 -6.22 -9.33
C ARG A 20 -6.75 -5.81 -7.93
N ALA A 21 -7.16 -6.54 -6.90
CA ALA A 21 -6.72 -6.26 -5.52
C ALA A 21 -5.18 -6.34 -5.38
N THR A 22 -4.53 -7.32 -6.03
CA THR A 22 -3.06 -7.38 -6.03
C THR A 22 -2.42 -6.22 -6.79
N ALA A 23 -3.01 -5.80 -7.91
CA ALA A 23 -2.52 -4.67 -8.70
C ALA A 23 -2.65 -3.34 -7.94
N GLU A 24 -3.76 -3.13 -7.23
CA GLU A 24 -3.98 -1.95 -6.37
C GLU A 24 -2.98 -1.94 -5.21
N ALA A 25 -2.80 -3.08 -4.52
CA ALA A 25 -1.80 -3.19 -3.47
C ALA A 25 -0.38 -2.89 -3.98
N ASN A 26 -0.05 -3.36 -5.19
CA ASN A 26 1.24 -3.08 -5.81
C ASN A 26 1.33 -1.62 -6.31
N ALA A 27 0.26 -1.01 -6.80
CA ALA A 27 0.23 0.40 -7.17
C ALA A 27 0.42 1.29 -5.93
N LEU A 28 -0.12 0.92 -4.78
CA LEU A 28 0.13 1.64 -3.53
C LEU A 28 1.57 1.45 -3.04
N LYS A 29 2.11 0.23 -3.14
CA LYS A 29 3.47 -0.09 -2.69
C LYS A 29 4.57 0.46 -3.61
N PHE A 30 4.33 0.44 -4.91
CA PHE A 30 5.34 0.72 -5.94
C PHE A 30 5.00 1.91 -6.84
N GLY A 31 3.78 2.44 -6.77
CA GLY A 31 3.35 3.63 -7.52
C GLY A 31 3.81 4.94 -6.90
N ARG A 32 4.41 4.92 -5.70
CA ARG A 32 5.17 6.07 -5.20
C ARG A 32 6.41 6.25 -6.07
N SER A 33 6.44 7.38 -6.78
CA SER A 33 7.60 7.79 -7.57
C SER A 33 8.86 7.90 -6.70
N LYS A 34 10.04 7.82 -7.30
CA LYS A 34 11.31 8.01 -6.55
C LYS A 34 11.33 9.36 -5.82
N ALA A 35 10.74 10.39 -6.40
CA ALA A 35 10.64 11.72 -5.81
C ALA A 35 9.76 11.75 -4.56
N GLU A 36 8.59 11.10 -4.59
CA GLU A 36 7.69 11.02 -3.42
C GLU A 36 8.30 10.20 -2.29
N ARG A 37 8.97 9.08 -2.60
CA ARG A 37 9.69 8.30 -1.59
C ARG A 37 10.84 9.10 -0.95
N ALA A 38 11.58 9.87 -1.74
CA ALA A 38 12.64 10.72 -1.22
C ALA A 38 12.10 11.87 -0.35
N LEU A 39 10.97 12.46 -0.75
CA LEU A 39 10.29 13.49 0.05
C LEU A 39 9.84 12.92 1.40
N GLU A 40 9.19 11.77 1.41
CA GLU A 40 8.73 11.12 2.64
C GLU A 40 9.89 10.70 3.54
N GLN A 41 10.99 10.20 2.97
CA GLN A 41 12.21 9.87 3.71
C GLN A 41 12.83 11.11 4.35
N THR A 42 12.99 12.20 3.60
CA THR A 42 13.56 13.46 4.15
C THR A 42 12.66 14.07 5.22
N GLN A 43 11.34 13.96 5.09
CA GLN A 43 10.40 14.35 6.14
C GLN A 43 10.53 13.48 7.39
N ALA A 44 10.64 12.17 7.23
CA ALA A 44 10.83 11.23 8.34
C ALA A 44 12.16 11.48 9.07
N ASP A 45 13.24 11.72 8.32
CA ASP A 45 14.55 12.01 8.90
C ASP A 45 14.57 13.35 9.64
N LYS A 46 13.90 14.38 9.09
CA LYS A 46 13.72 15.66 9.79
C LYS A 46 12.92 15.50 11.08
N ALA A 47 11.86 14.69 11.06
CA ALA A 47 11.06 14.41 12.24
C ALA A 47 11.87 13.67 13.31
N ARG A 48 12.68 12.68 12.92
CA ARG A 48 13.61 12.00 13.83
C ARG A 48 14.63 12.95 14.43
N ALA A 49 15.31 13.74 13.59
CA ALA A 49 16.30 14.71 14.06
C ALA A 49 15.68 15.75 15.01
N ALA A 50 14.44 16.18 14.77
CA ALA A 50 13.73 17.05 15.69
C ALA A 50 13.42 16.37 17.02
N LEU A 51 12.97 15.11 17.00
CA LEU A 51 12.74 14.33 18.22
C LEU A 51 14.03 14.06 18.99
N ASP A 52 15.12 13.73 18.30
CA ASP A 52 16.44 13.51 18.90
C ASP A 52 16.98 14.81 19.52
N ALA A 53 16.80 15.95 18.85
CA ALA A 53 17.18 17.26 19.41
C ALA A 53 16.34 17.66 20.65
N HIS A 54 15.12 17.13 20.74
CA HIS A 54 14.24 17.33 21.89
C HIS A 54 14.36 16.22 22.95
N ALA A 55 15.07 15.14 22.65
CA ALA A 55 15.38 14.10 23.61
C ALA A 55 16.36 14.69 24.63
N ARG A 56 15.85 14.96 25.83
CA ARG A 56 16.71 15.14 27.00
C ARG A 56 17.15 13.74 27.38
N GLU A 57 18.46 13.50 27.45
CA GLU A 57 18.98 12.32 28.14
C GLU A 57 18.38 12.32 29.54
N THR A 58 17.38 11.47 29.77
CA THR A 58 16.93 11.14 31.10
C THR A 58 18.01 10.24 31.69
N GLU A 59 19.00 10.86 32.34
CA GLU A 59 19.74 10.24 33.44
C GLU A 59 18.80 9.89 34.61
#